data_AF-A0AAE1T3S6-F1
#
_entry.id   AF-A0AAE1T3S6-F1
#
_cell.length_a   1.000
_cell.length_b   1.000
_cell.length_c   1.000
_cell.angle_alpha   90.00
_cell.angle_beta   90.00
_cell.angle_gamma   90.00
#
_symmetry.space_group_name_H-M   'P 1'
#
loop_
_entity.id
_entity.type
_entity.pdbx_description
1 polymer ?
#
loop_
_entity_poly.entity_id
_entity_poly.type
_entity_poly.pdbx_seq_one_letter_code
_entity_poly.pdbx_strand_id
1 'polypeptide(L)'
;MLCCLPQLSLTATTDCSSPSLEGGVIDDNTTSSQISPTVNLSRAYSLAVQTSSYSEIWSKVHHEAPSDLSGEVAQVESQEEPLQLEDVLKPNHESVQEALLHIKPDALNQLIAKYLDDSEETTRLCILFSQSVNRARLLYAPIRKLLDVLPPDTESSGHTLSQAQCNWAFDIFLQFDSLTNPFPRRDTHNFNDMRHCYIELKRELDLLLHKSRSKVQFLRHATKGSVICLVGATIGVIVTAVAIASHAFVALVAAAPICPVCLPSKMEKKN
;
A
#
# COMPACT_ATOMS: atom_id res chain seq x y z
N MET A 1 14.49 20.35 33.40
CA MET A 1 13.60 19.19 33.31
C MET A 1 14.04 18.35 32.11
N LEU A 2 15.01 17.46 32.35
CA LEU A 2 15.64 16.60 31.34
C LEU A 2 15.45 15.17 31.82
N CYS A 3 14.43 14.48 31.33
CA CYS A 3 14.24 13.05 31.42
C CYS A 3 13.28 12.64 30.30
N CYS A 4 13.52 11.45 29.71
CA CYS A 4 12.75 10.81 28.63
C CYS A 4 13.25 11.05 27.20
N LEU A 5 14.48 10.64 26.92
CA LEU A 5 14.82 10.02 25.62
C LEU A 5 14.92 8.51 25.86
N PRO A 6 14.12 7.67 25.18
CA PRO A 6 14.43 6.25 25.08
C PRO A 6 15.73 6.09 24.28
N GLN A 7 16.74 5.45 24.87
CA GLN A 7 17.93 4.99 24.16
C GLN A 7 17.52 4.03 23.04
N LEU A 8 17.42 4.53 21.82
CA LEU A 8 17.52 3.70 20.62
C LEU A 8 19.02 3.48 20.38
N SER A 9 19.54 2.36 20.87
CA SER A 9 20.90 1.90 20.57
C SER A 9 21.01 1.60 19.08
N LEU A 10 21.54 2.55 18.31
CA LEU A 10 22.00 2.37 16.94
C LEU A 10 23.43 1.82 16.97
N THR A 11 23.57 0.50 17.15
CA THR A 11 24.80 -0.20 16.76
C THR A 11 24.63 -0.67 15.33
N ALA A 12 24.97 0.20 14.39
CA ALA A 12 25.19 -0.15 12.99
C ALA A 12 26.65 0.12 12.66
N THR A 13 27.54 -0.76 13.13
CA THR A 13 28.91 -0.88 12.61
C THR A 13 28.79 -1.42 11.19
N THR A 14 28.89 -0.54 10.20
CA THR A 14 29.10 -0.94 8.81
C THR A 14 30.58 -0.73 8.52
N ASP A 15 31.39 -1.74 8.83
CA ASP A 15 32.76 -1.80 8.32
C ASP A 15 32.71 -2.13 6.83
N CYS A 16 33.03 -1.13 6.02
CA CYS A 16 33.35 -1.30 4.62
C CYS A 16 34.72 -1.96 4.49
N SER A 17 34.78 -3.20 4.04
CA SER A 17 35.98 -3.78 3.42
C SER A 17 35.61 -4.98 2.55
N SER A 18 35.76 -4.81 1.23
CA SER A 18 36.09 -5.90 0.31
C SER A 18 37.60 -5.87 0.11
N PRO A 19 38.31 -7.02 0.01
CA PRO A 19 38.59 -7.52 -1.34
C PRO A 19 38.79 -9.05 -1.50
N SER A 20 38.61 -9.48 -2.76
CA SER A 20 39.37 -10.50 -3.53
C SER A 20 39.24 -12.01 -3.26
N LEU A 21 39.20 -12.74 -4.38
CA LEU A 21 39.20 -14.19 -4.61
C LEU A 21 40.34 -14.94 -3.89
N GLU A 22 40.10 -16.20 -3.48
CA GLU A 22 40.63 -17.45 -4.10
C GLU A 22 40.43 -18.69 -3.18
N GLY A 23 40.13 -19.86 -3.78
CA GLY A 23 40.47 -21.18 -3.21
C GLY A 23 39.38 -21.93 -2.42
N GLY A 24 38.97 -23.11 -2.91
CA GLY A 24 37.92 -23.94 -2.30
C GLY A 24 38.36 -24.73 -1.05
N VAL A 25 37.38 -25.33 -0.37
CA VAL A 25 37.26 -26.78 -0.04
C VAL A 25 36.00 -26.98 0.81
N ILE A 26 35.35 -28.12 0.55
CA ILE A 26 34.10 -28.67 1.11
C ILE A 26 34.19 -28.85 2.63
N ASP A 27 33.15 -28.45 3.37
CA ASP A 27 32.49 -29.39 4.30
C ASP A 27 31.13 -28.91 4.83
N ASP A 28 30.30 -29.92 4.99
CA ASP A 28 28.87 -29.99 5.27
C ASP A 28 28.53 -29.48 6.68
N ASN A 29 27.55 -28.57 6.81
CA ASN A 29 26.69 -28.59 7.99
C ASN A 29 25.36 -27.86 7.76
N THR A 30 24.32 -28.65 7.55
CA THR A 30 22.92 -28.24 7.55
C THR A 30 22.54 -27.68 8.92
N THR A 31 22.55 -26.35 9.05
CA THR A 31 21.80 -25.64 10.09
C THR A 31 20.83 -24.68 9.41
N SER A 32 19.60 -25.16 9.23
CA SER A 32 18.44 -24.34 8.85
C SER A 32 18.13 -23.39 10.02
N SER A 33 18.94 -22.34 10.13
CA SER A 33 18.58 -21.16 10.88
C SER A 33 17.57 -20.42 10.03
N GLN A 34 16.29 -20.54 10.37
CA GLN A 34 15.26 -19.69 9.77
C GLN A 34 15.58 -18.23 10.12
N ILE A 35 16.27 -17.57 9.20
CA ILE A 35 16.44 -16.14 9.18
C ILE A 35 15.04 -15.56 8.98
N SER A 36 14.45 -15.03 10.06
CA SER A 36 13.30 -14.13 9.94
C SER A 36 13.64 -13.10 8.88
N PRO A 37 12.76 -12.79 7.91
CA PRO A 37 13.10 -11.87 6.84
C PRO A 37 13.29 -10.48 7.46
N THR A 38 14.54 -10.14 7.78
CA THR A 38 14.90 -8.80 8.21
C THR A 38 14.58 -7.90 7.03
N VAL A 39 13.49 -7.15 7.17
CA VAL A 39 13.06 -6.19 6.15
C VAL A 39 14.21 -5.22 5.91
N ASN A 40 14.78 -5.24 4.71
CA ASN A 40 15.80 -4.29 4.33
C ASN A 40 15.14 -2.91 4.19
N LEU A 41 15.16 -2.14 5.28
CA LEU A 41 14.51 -0.82 5.37
C LEU A 41 15.06 0.17 4.33
N SER A 42 16.36 0.11 4.04
CA SER A 42 16.99 0.97 3.02
C SER A 42 16.41 0.69 1.64
N ARG A 43 16.30 -0.60 1.26
CA ARG A 43 15.63 -1.00 0.02
C ARG A 43 14.17 -0.60 0.00
N ALA A 44 13.42 -0.85 1.08
CA ALA A 44 11.99 -0.51 1.16
C ALA A 44 11.77 1.00 1.02
N TYR A 45 12.59 1.82 1.69
CA TYR A 45 12.58 3.27 1.57
C TYR A 45 12.90 3.72 0.14
N SER A 46 13.95 3.17 -0.47
CA SER A 46 14.38 3.52 -1.83
C SER A 46 13.28 3.23 -2.85
N LEU A 47 12.60 2.09 -2.71
CA LEU A 47 11.46 1.74 -3.56
C LEU A 47 10.27 2.68 -3.33
N ALA A 48 9.99 3.06 -2.08
CA ALA A 48 8.88 3.96 -1.76
C ALA A 48 9.05 5.35 -2.39
N VAL A 49 10.25 5.93 -2.31
CA VAL A 49 10.53 7.27 -2.87
C VAL A 49 10.61 7.30 -4.40
N GLN A 50 10.81 6.15 -5.05
CA GLN A 50 10.84 6.05 -6.51
C GLN A 50 9.44 5.86 -7.13
N THR A 51 8.39 5.75 -6.32
CA THR A 51 7.03 5.60 -6.83
C THR A 51 6.52 6.89 -7.49
N SER A 52 5.71 6.75 -8.54
CA SER A 52 5.05 7.90 -9.17
C SER A 52 4.17 8.68 -8.18
N SER A 53 3.49 7.96 -7.28
CA SER A 53 2.71 8.56 -6.19
C SER A 53 3.57 9.41 -5.27
N TYR A 54 4.79 8.98 -4.95
CA TYR A 54 5.70 9.79 -4.14
C TYR A 54 6.09 11.06 -4.89
N SER A 55 6.47 10.98 -6.16
CA SER A 55 6.84 12.17 -6.94
C SER A 55 5.69 13.17 -7.07
N GLU A 56 4.45 12.70 -7.21
CA GLU A 56 3.27 13.57 -7.27
C GLU A 56 2.98 14.25 -5.93
N ILE A 57 3.06 13.51 -4.82
CA ILE A 57 2.88 14.08 -3.48
C ILE A 57 4.02 15.08 -3.19
N TRP A 58 5.25 14.72 -3.55
CA TRP A 58 6.42 15.55 -3.35
C TRP A 58 6.30 16.88 -4.06
N SER A 59 5.87 16.90 -5.33
CA SER A 59 5.70 18.15 -6.10
C SER A 59 4.58 19.04 -5.58
N LYS A 60 3.53 18.46 -4.99
CA LYS A 60 2.46 19.24 -4.33
C LYS A 60 2.93 19.86 -3.02
N VAL A 61 3.69 19.11 -2.23
CA VAL A 61 4.16 19.55 -0.89
C VAL A 61 5.36 20.48 -0.98
N HIS A 62 6.22 20.34 -1.98
CA HIS A 62 7.36 21.20 -2.19
C HIS A 62 7.13 21.99 -3.48
N HIS A 63 6.59 23.20 -3.34
CA HIS A 63 6.66 24.16 -4.43
C HIS A 63 8.15 24.47 -4.66
N GLU A 64 8.70 24.01 -5.78
CA GLU A 64 10.00 24.48 -6.23
C GLU A 64 9.87 25.97 -6.53
N ALA A 65 10.36 26.81 -5.61
CA ALA A 65 10.56 28.23 -5.91
C ALA A 65 11.51 28.30 -7.13
N PRO A 66 11.11 28.94 -8.25
CA PRO A 66 12.00 29.10 -9.38
C PRO A 66 13.24 29.85 -8.89
N SER A 67 14.40 29.18 -8.95
CA SER A 67 15.70 29.76 -8.61
C SER A 67 16.16 30.71 -9.71
N ASP A 68 15.38 31.76 -9.96
CA ASP A 68 15.76 32.87 -10.82
C ASP A 68 15.36 34.14 -10.11
N LEU A 69 16.29 34.71 -9.33
CA LEU A 69 16.49 36.15 -9.13
C LEU A 69 17.73 36.35 -8.27
N SER A 70 18.87 36.41 -8.95
CA SER A 70 20.07 37.08 -8.48
C SER A 70 19.75 38.56 -8.24
N GLY A 71 19.98 39.05 -7.03
CA GLY A 71 20.21 40.47 -6.79
C GLY A 71 19.31 41.12 -5.74
N GLU A 72 19.99 41.54 -4.67
CA GLU A 72 19.66 42.67 -3.81
C GLU A 72 18.66 42.46 -2.66
N VAL A 73 19.16 42.84 -1.49
CA VAL A 73 18.56 42.87 -0.16
C VAL A 73 17.16 43.49 -0.20
N ALA A 74 16.13 42.65 -0.21
CA ALA A 74 14.76 43.01 0.15
C ALA A 74 14.28 42.10 1.28
N GLN A 75 13.63 42.72 2.25
CA GLN A 75 13.16 42.11 3.48
C GLN A 75 12.33 40.86 3.24
N VAL A 76 12.53 39.92 4.16
CA VAL A 76 11.79 38.69 4.44
C VAL A 76 10.29 38.87 4.20
N GLU A 77 9.84 38.43 3.04
CA GLU A 77 8.57 37.72 2.88
C GLU A 77 8.68 36.89 1.60
N SER A 78 9.50 35.83 1.64
CA SER A 78 9.15 34.63 0.86
C SER A 78 7.84 34.15 1.48
N GLN A 79 6.75 34.75 1.03
CA GLN A 79 5.39 34.33 1.27
C GLN A 79 5.24 33.02 0.48
N GLU A 80 5.87 31.94 0.98
CA GLU A 80 5.43 30.59 0.65
C GLU A 80 3.97 30.58 1.07
N GLU A 81 3.08 30.65 0.07
CA GLU A 81 1.66 30.55 0.31
C GLU A 81 1.45 29.24 1.10
N PRO A 82 0.81 29.28 2.28
CA PRO A 82 0.69 28.09 3.11
C PRO A 82 0.01 27.00 2.29
N LEU A 83 0.67 25.85 2.12
CA LEU A 83 0.07 24.66 1.51
C LEU A 83 -1.35 24.47 2.02
N GLN A 84 -2.33 24.63 1.14
CA GLN A 84 -3.72 24.43 1.51
C GLN A 84 -4.10 22.97 1.32
N LEU A 85 -5.02 22.50 2.16
CA LEU A 85 -5.48 21.11 2.15
C LEU A 85 -6.09 20.72 0.79
N GLU A 86 -6.80 21.67 0.19
CA GLU A 86 -7.48 21.57 -1.12
C GLU A 86 -6.51 21.32 -2.29
N ASP A 87 -5.27 21.82 -2.19
CA ASP A 87 -4.25 21.65 -3.21
C ASP A 87 -3.56 20.27 -3.13
N VAL A 88 -3.54 19.70 -1.92
CA VAL A 88 -2.90 18.42 -1.61
C VAL A 88 -3.85 17.25 -1.83
N LEU A 89 -5.09 17.35 -1.34
CA LEU A 89 -6.09 16.28 -1.40
C LEU A 89 -6.97 16.40 -2.65
N LYS A 90 -6.98 15.35 -3.45
CA LYS A 90 -7.92 15.18 -4.58
C LYS A 90 -8.51 13.78 -4.54
N PRO A 91 -9.85 13.61 -4.53
CA PRO A 91 -10.88 14.66 -4.47
C PRO A 91 -10.86 15.49 -3.18
N ASN A 92 -11.41 16.70 -3.22
CA ASN A 92 -11.51 17.56 -2.03
C ASN A 92 -12.65 17.12 -1.09
N HIS A 93 -12.67 17.68 0.12
CA HIS A 93 -13.66 17.36 1.15
C HIS A 93 -15.10 17.46 0.64
N GLU A 94 -15.46 18.55 -0.06
CA GLU A 94 -16.81 18.74 -0.59
C GLU A 94 -17.24 17.64 -1.56
N SER A 95 -16.36 17.28 -2.50
CA SER A 95 -16.61 16.21 -3.47
C SER A 95 -16.77 14.84 -2.78
N VAL A 96 -15.95 14.59 -1.74
CA VAL A 96 -16.05 13.36 -0.93
C VAL A 96 -17.39 13.32 -0.19
N GLN A 97 -17.76 14.43 0.45
CA GLN A 97 -19.00 14.51 1.22
C GLN A 97 -20.22 14.36 0.32
N GLU A 98 -20.25 14.99 -0.84
CA GLU A 98 -21.31 14.83 -1.85
C GLU A 98 -21.44 13.35 -2.28
N ALA A 99 -20.32 12.69 -2.58
CA ALA A 99 -20.34 11.27 -2.95
C ALA A 99 -20.88 10.39 -1.81
N LEU A 100 -20.51 10.68 -0.56
CA LEU A 100 -20.98 9.94 0.61
C LEU A 100 -22.50 10.10 0.85
N LEU A 101 -23.09 11.26 0.51
CA LEU A 101 -24.54 11.49 0.62
C LEU A 101 -25.37 10.55 -0.25
N HIS A 102 -24.82 10.10 -1.38
CA HIS A 102 -25.50 9.20 -2.31
C HIS A 102 -25.40 7.72 -1.92
N ILE A 103 -24.63 7.40 -0.89
CA ILE A 103 -24.35 6.03 -0.47
C ILE A 103 -25.25 5.63 0.70
N LYS A 104 -25.79 4.41 0.65
CA LYS A 104 -26.61 3.88 1.75
C LYS A 104 -25.74 3.72 3.00
N PRO A 105 -26.17 4.20 4.18
CA PRO A 105 -25.42 4.00 5.42
C PRO A 105 -25.45 2.51 5.79
N ASP A 106 -24.31 1.86 5.63
CA ASP A 106 -24.00 0.54 6.15
C ASP A 106 -22.70 0.61 6.96
N ALA A 107 -22.36 -0.46 7.68
CA ALA A 107 -21.18 -0.48 8.55
C ALA A 107 -19.87 -0.24 7.77
N LEU A 108 -19.78 -0.72 6.53
CA LEU A 108 -18.59 -0.52 5.70
C LEU A 108 -18.49 0.93 5.22
N ASN A 109 -19.59 1.50 4.75
CA ASN A 109 -19.64 2.86 4.23
C ASN A 109 -19.41 3.89 5.35
N GLN A 110 -19.88 3.61 6.57
CA GLN A 110 -19.54 4.39 7.76
C GLN A 110 -18.05 4.34 8.08
N LEU A 111 -17.43 3.16 7.94
CA LEU A 111 -16.00 2.98 8.15
C LEU A 111 -15.15 3.64 7.06
N ILE A 112 -15.63 3.63 5.82
CA ILE A 112 -15.03 4.37 4.71
C ILE A 112 -15.12 5.88 4.95
N ALA A 113 -16.30 6.40 5.33
CA ALA A 113 -16.48 7.81 5.66
C ALA A 113 -15.53 8.24 6.78
N LYS A 114 -15.51 7.49 7.89
CA LYS A 114 -14.59 7.74 9.01
C LYS A 114 -13.12 7.70 8.58
N TYR A 115 -12.74 6.75 7.72
CA TYR A 115 -11.37 6.67 7.20
C TYR A 115 -11.01 7.92 6.38
N LEU A 116 -11.93 8.41 5.54
CA LEU A 116 -11.71 9.61 4.75
C LEU A 116 -11.55 10.84 5.65
N ASP A 117 -12.43 11.01 6.63
CA ASP A 117 -12.36 12.11 7.61
C ASP A 117 -11.04 12.06 8.42
N ASP A 118 -10.68 10.89 8.95
CA ASP A 118 -9.43 10.71 9.70
C ASP A 118 -8.19 10.94 8.82
N SER A 119 -8.26 10.60 7.52
CA SER A 119 -7.18 10.80 6.57
C SER A 119 -6.98 12.27 6.20
N GLU A 120 -8.09 13.01 6.11
CA GLU A 120 -8.07 14.46 5.89
C GLU A 120 -7.44 15.18 7.08
N GLU A 121 -7.91 14.88 8.30
CA GLU A 121 -7.34 15.46 9.52
C GLU A 121 -5.86 15.12 9.64
N THR A 122 -5.48 13.86 9.39
CA THR A 122 -4.07 13.45 9.39
C THR A 122 -3.25 14.22 8.35
N THR A 123 -3.81 14.47 7.18
CA THR A 123 -3.12 15.25 6.14
C THR A 123 -2.91 16.69 6.59
N ARG A 124 -3.92 17.31 7.21
CA ARG A 124 -3.80 18.64 7.82
C ARG A 124 -2.66 18.71 8.84
N LEU A 125 -2.53 17.69 9.68
CA LEU A 125 -1.42 17.58 10.65
C LEU A 125 -0.06 17.45 9.99
N CYS A 126 0.04 16.64 8.93
CA CYS A 126 1.26 16.49 8.14
C CYS A 126 1.68 17.81 7.48
N ILE A 127 0.72 18.59 6.96
CA ILE A 127 0.97 19.93 6.40
C ILE A 127 1.51 20.86 7.48
N LEU A 128 0.83 20.95 8.65
CA LEU A 128 1.28 21.76 9.78
C LEU A 128 2.68 21.38 10.25
N PHE A 129 2.98 20.07 10.30
CA PHE A 129 4.30 19.59 10.65
C PHE A 129 5.35 19.98 9.62
N SER A 130 5.05 19.84 8.32
CA SER A 130 5.94 20.27 7.23
C SER A 130 6.29 21.76 7.33
N GLN A 131 5.27 22.61 7.52
CA GLN A 131 5.43 24.05 7.71
C GLN A 131 6.25 24.36 8.97
N SER A 132 6.02 23.64 10.08
CA SER A 132 6.79 23.78 11.32
C SER A 132 8.26 23.44 11.13
N VAL A 133 8.56 22.38 10.35
CA VAL A 133 9.92 21.97 10.02
C VAL A 133 10.59 23.01 9.11
N ASN A 134 9.91 23.52 8.09
CA ASN A 134 10.45 24.57 7.23
C ASN A 134 10.75 25.85 8.01
N ARG A 135 9.81 26.27 8.88
CA ARG A 135 10.03 27.38 9.80
C ARG A 135 11.22 27.12 10.71
N ALA A 136 11.34 25.93 11.30
CA ALA A 136 12.50 25.58 12.12
C ALA A 136 13.81 25.69 11.31
N ARG A 137 13.86 25.18 10.07
CA ARG A 137 15.06 25.32 9.21
C ARG A 137 15.46 26.78 9.01
N LEU A 138 14.50 27.67 8.79
CA LEU A 138 14.76 29.11 8.65
C LEU A 138 15.27 29.73 9.96
N LEU A 139 14.63 29.44 11.09
CA LEU A 139 15.03 29.97 12.40
C LEU A 139 16.43 29.51 12.82
N TYR A 140 16.82 28.28 12.47
CA TYR A 140 18.13 27.72 12.79
C TYR A 140 19.20 28.00 11.72
N ALA A 141 18.84 28.55 10.55
CA ALA A 141 19.80 28.85 9.48
C ALA A 141 20.94 29.80 9.92
N PRO A 142 20.70 30.87 10.71
CA PRO A 142 21.77 31.72 11.21
C PRO A 142 22.74 30.99 12.14
N ILE A 143 22.23 30.11 13.02
CA ILE A 143 23.06 29.28 13.91
C ILE A 143 23.92 28.34 13.08
N ARG A 144 23.36 27.72 12.03
CA ARG A 144 24.12 26.82 11.16
C ARG A 144 25.25 27.56 10.44
N LYS A 145 24.96 28.76 9.90
CA LYS A 145 25.99 29.65 9.32
C LYS A 145 27.07 30.04 10.32
N LEU A 146 26.72 30.24 11.59
CA LEU A 146 27.69 30.51 12.65
C LEU A 146 28.59 29.29 12.87
N LEU A 147 28.02 28.08 12.96
CA LEU A 147 28.78 26.85 13.13
C LEU A 147 29.75 26.57 11.97
N ASP A 148 29.37 26.91 10.73
CA ASP A 148 30.22 26.75 9.55
C ASP A 148 31.47 27.66 9.56
N VAL A 149 31.44 28.75 10.33
CA VAL A 149 32.55 29.72 10.46
C VAL A 149 33.47 29.37 11.64
N LEU A 150 33.05 28.45 12.52
CA LEU A 150 33.87 28.03 13.65
C LEU A 150 35.02 27.12 13.20
N PRO A 151 36.23 27.24 13.79
CA PRO A 151 37.32 26.33 13.49
C PRO A 151 36.92 24.89 13.88
N PRO A 152 37.14 23.88 13.01
CA PRO A 152 36.76 22.50 13.30
C PRO A 152 37.60 21.86 14.43
N ASP A 153 38.82 22.37 14.66
CA ASP A 153 39.79 21.82 15.63
C ASP A 153 40.18 22.85 16.69
N THR A 154 39.29 23.08 17.65
CA THR A 154 39.50 24.00 18.79
C THR A 154 40.66 23.58 19.70
N GLU A 155 41.15 22.34 19.59
CA GLU A 155 42.14 21.75 20.50
C GLU A 155 43.59 21.82 19.98
N SER A 156 43.83 22.06 18.68
CA SER A 156 45.17 21.93 18.07
C SER A 156 45.75 23.23 17.49
N SER A 157 44.92 24.22 17.23
CA SER A 157 45.37 25.51 16.69
C SER A 157 44.87 26.64 17.57
N GLY A 158 45.78 27.47 18.10
CA GLY A 158 45.49 28.59 19.01
C GLY A 158 44.69 29.74 18.38
N HIS A 159 43.85 29.46 17.38
CA HIS A 159 42.94 30.40 16.77
C HIS A 159 41.75 30.65 17.69
N THR A 160 41.93 31.65 18.54
CA THR A 160 40.83 32.23 19.32
C THR A 160 39.89 32.99 18.37
N LEU A 161 38.58 32.88 18.60
CA LEU A 161 37.59 33.66 17.84
C LEU A 161 37.89 35.16 17.97
N SER A 162 37.78 35.89 16.86
CA SER A 162 37.89 37.35 16.88
C SER A 162 36.74 37.97 17.66
N GLN A 163 36.95 39.16 18.24
CA GLN A 163 35.89 39.89 18.96
C GLN A 163 34.64 40.13 18.09
N ALA A 164 34.83 40.37 16.79
CA ALA A 164 33.73 40.53 15.84
C ALA A 164 32.89 39.25 15.70
N GLN A 165 33.53 38.08 15.64
CA GLN A 165 32.84 36.79 15.62
C GLN A 165 32.12 36.50 16.94
N CYS A 166 32.72 36.87 18.08
CA CYS A 166 32.07 36.74 19.40
C CYS A 166 30.82 37.62 19.51
N ASN A 167 30.90 38.88 19.06
CA ASN A 167 29.75 39.80 19.05
C ASN A 167 28.65 39.28 18.12
N TRP A 168 29.02 38.83 16.91
CA TRP A 168 28.07 38.26 15.96
C TRP A 168 27.38 36.99 16.48
N ALA A 169 28.13 36.10 17.13
CA ALA A 169 27.57 34.91 17.77
C ALA A 169 26.57 35.29 18.88
N PHE A 170 26.94 36.25 19.72
CA PHE A 170 26.08 36.77 20.78
C PHE A 170 24.77 37.33 20.22
N ASP A 171 24.83 38.13 19.15
CA ASP A 171 23.65 38.71 18.50
C ASP A 171 22.72 37.62 17.91
N ILE A 172 23.29 36.57 17.32
CA ILE A 172 22.52 35.42 16.81
C ILE A 172 21.81 34.69 17.95
N PHE A 173 22.51 34.40 19.05
CA PHE A 173 21.91 33.70 20.18
C PHE A 173 20.83 34.54 20.88
N LEU A 174 21.07 35.85 21.02
CA LEU A 174 20.09 36.77 21.58
C LEU A 174 18.82 36.85 20.72
N GLN A 175 18.97 36.92 19.39
CA GLN A 175 17.83 36.85 18.48
C GLN A 175 17.12 35.50 18.60
N PHE A 176 17.86 34.39 18.65
CA PHE A 176 17.27 33.06 18.73
C PHE A 176 16.48 32.83 20.02
N ASP A 177 16.97 33.32 21.16
CA ASP A 177 16.29 33.21 22.46
C ASP A 177 14.92 33.90 22.47
N SER A 178 14.75 34.95 21.65
CA SER A 178 13.46 35.65 21.51
C SER A 178 12.43 34.90 20.66
N LEU A 179 12.83 33.86 19.92
CA LEU A 179 11.97 33.14 18.99
C LEU A 179 11.11 32.09 19.72
N THR A 180 9.85 31.99 19.29
CA THR A 180 8.95 30.94 19.80
C THR A 180 9.23 29.61 19.11
N ASN A 181 9.10 28.50 19.84
CA ASN A 181 9.17 27.15 19.27
C ASN A 181 8.16 26.99 18.12
N PRO A 182 8.60 26.66 16.89
CA PRO A 182 7.71 26.54 15.74
C PRO A 182 6.84 25.27 15.77
N PHE A 183 7.12 24.30 16.65
CA PHE A 183 6.38 23.05 16.70
C PHE A 183 5.11 23.14 17.55
N PRO A 184 3.98 22.57 17.08
CA PRO A 184 2.75 22.50 17.87
C PRO A 184 2.95 21.65 19.13
N ARG A 185 2.20 21.96 20.19
CA ARG A 185 2.25 21.20 21.45
C ARG A 185 1.66 19.80 21.24
N ARG A 186 2.32 18.80 21.83
CA ARG A 186 1.99 17.36 21.68
C ARG A 186 0.55 16.98 21.98
N ASP A 187 -0.13 17.72 22.86
CA ASP A 187 -1.41 17.29 23.44
C ASP A 187 -2.62 17.52 22.52
N THR A 188 -2.40 18.01 21.30
CA THR A 188 -3.48 18.46 20.42
C THR A 188 -3.91 17.42 19.38
N HIS A 189 -3.03 16.48 19.00
CA HIS A 189 -3.23 15.69 17.79
C HIS A 189 -2.68 14.25 17.89
N ASN A 190 -3.52 13.25 17.56
CA ASN A 190 -3.20 11.82 17.73
C ASN A 190 -3.35 11.05 16.41
N PHE A 191 -2.24 10.54 15.86
CA PHE A 191 -2.25 9.69 14.67
C PHE A 191 -2.80 8.27 14.91
N ASN A 192 -3.02 7.87 16.17
CA ASN A 192 -3.50 6.52 16.48
C ASN A 192 -4.91 6.28 15.95
N ASP A 193 -5.77 7.29 15.93
CA ASP A 193 -7.17 7.13 15.51
C ASP A 193 -7.25 6.74 14.02
N MET A 194 -6.48 7.42 13.17
CA MET A 194 -6.33 7.06 11.75
C MET A 194 -5.77 5.65 11.59
N ARG A 195 -4.74 5.30 12.36
CA ARG A 195 -4.13 3.95 12.30
C ARG A 195 -5.16 2.88 12.67
N HIS A 196 -5.94 3.08 13.72
CA HIS A 196 -6.98 2.16 14.14
C HIS A 196 -8.07 2.05 13.07
N CYS A 197 -8.54 3.17 12.53
CA CYS A 197 -9.53 3.19 11.46
C CYS A 197 -9.06 2.44 10.20
N TYR A 198 -7.81 2.65 9.79
CA TYR A 198 -7.20 1.94 8.66
C TYR A 198 -7.15 0.42 8.90
N ILE A 199 -6.73 -0.01 10.10
CA ILE A 199 -6.68 -1.43 10.45
C ILE A 199 -8.08 -2.06 10.37
N GLU A 200 -9.09 -1.37 10.90
CA GLU A 200 -10.47 -1.85 10.87
C GLU A 200 -11.02 -1.90 9.44
N LEU A 201 -10.81 -0.86 8.65
CA LEU A 201 -11.24 -0.80 7.25
C LEU A 201 -10.60 -1.92 6.42
N LYS A 202 -9.28 -2.10 6.58
CA LYS A 202 -8.55 -3.17 5.91
C LYS A 202 -9.13 -4.54 6.27
N ARG A 203 -9.42 -4.79 7.55
CA ARG A 203 -10.00 -6.05 8.02
C ARG A 203 -11.35 -6.31 7.33
N GLU A 204 -12.25 -5.32 7.30
CA GLU A 204 -13.55 -5.49 6.67
C GLU A 204 -13.45 -5.71 5.16
N LEU A 205 -12.58 -4.98 4.47
CA LEU A 205 -12.34 -5.17 3.04
C LEU A 205 -11.78 -6.57 2.74
N ASP A 206 -10.85 -7.06 3.55
CA ASP A 206 -10.29 -8.40 3.42
C ASP A 206 -11.35 -9.48 3.64
N LEU A 207 -12.24 -9.30 4.63
CA LEU A 207 -13.36 -10.21 4.87
C LEU A 207 -14.34 -10.24 3.68
N LEU A 208 -14.68 -9.09 3.12
CA LEU A 208 -15.57 -8.98 1.96
C LEU A 208 -14.95 -9.59 0.71
N LEU A 209 -13.67 -9.35 0.49
CA LEU A 209 -12.89 -9.92 -0.61
C LEU A 209 -12.82 -11.45 -0.47
N HIS A 210 -12.57 -11.96 0.73
CA HIS A 210 -12.58 -13.40 0.98
C HIS A 210 -13.96 -14.02 0.72
N LYS A 211 -15.03 -13.36 1.21
CA LYS A 211 -16.42 -13.80 0.99
C LYS A 211 -16.80 -13.79 -0.49
N SER A 212 -16.37 -12.78 -1.25
CA SER A 212 -16.64 -12.71 -2.69
C SER A 212 -15.90 -13.80 -3.46
N ARG A 213 -14.61 -14.02 -3.15
CA ARG A 213 -13.81 -15.11 -3.75
C ARG A 213 -14.40 -16.47 -3.44
N SER A 214 -14.81 -16.71 -2.20
CA SER A 214 -15.45 -17.97 -1.80
C SER A 214 -16.75 -18.23 -2.58
N LYS A 215 -17.61 -17.21 -2.76
CA LYS A 215 -18.82 -17.33 -3.59
C LYS A 215 -18.48 -17.65 -5.05
N VAL A 216 -17.50 -16.98 -5.64
CA VAL A 216 -17.05 -17.23 -7.01
C VAL A 216 -16.50 -18.65 -7.15
N GLN A 217 -15.70 -19.11 -6.18
CA GLN A 217 -15.18 -20.48 -6.16
C GLN A 217 -16.31 -21.50 -6.05
N PHE A 218 -17.27 -21.29 -5.14
CA PHE A 218 -18.42 -22.16 -4.99
C PHE A 218 -19.23 -22.29 -6.28
N LEU A 219 -19.53 -21.17 -6.96
CA LEU A 219 -20.20 -21.19 -8.26
C LEU A 219 -19.41 -21.98 -9.30
N ARG A 220 -18.09 -21.77 -9.39
CA ARG A 220 -17.22 -22.53 -10.30
C ARG A 220 -17.27 -24.04 -10.01
N HIS A 221 -17.27 -24.43 -8.73
CA HIS A 221 -17.39 -25.83 -8.34
C HIS A 221 -18.76 -26.42 -8.68
N ALA A 222 -19.85 -25.69 -8.44
CA ALA A 222 -21.20 -26.10 -8.81
C ALA A 222 -21.35 -26.28 -10.32
N THR A 223 -20.83 -25.35 -11.13
CA THR A 223 -20.83 -25.45 -12.59
C THR A 223 -20.06 -26.68 -13.06
N LYS A 224 -18.85 -26.92 -12.52
CA LYS A 224 -18.07 -28.12 -12.84
C LYS A 224 -18.83 -29.40 -12.49
N GLY A 225 -19.44 -29.45 -11.30
CA GLY A 225 -20.26 -30.58 -10.86
C GLY A 225 -21.46 -30.83 -11.79
N SER A 226 -22.14 -29.77 -12.22
CA SER A 226 -23.27 -29.86 -13.16
C SER A 226 -22.84 -30.41 -14.51
N VAL A 227 -21.69 -29.98 -15.04
CA VAL A 227 -21.15 -30.49 -16.31
C VAL A 227 -20.84 -31.98 -16.20
N ILE A 228 -20.19 -32.40 -15.11
CA ILE A 228 -19.89 -33.82 -14.85
C ILE A 228 -21.18 -34.65 -14.73
N CYS A 229 -22.19 -34.15 -14.02
CA CYS A 229 -23.47 -34.82 -13.86
C CYS A 229 -24.19 -34.99 -15.20
N LEU A 230 -24.20 -33.95 -16.04
CA LEU A 230 -24.83 -34.00 -17.35
C LEU A 230 -24.14 -35.00 -18.27
N VAL A 231 -22.81 -35.05 -18.27
CA VAL A 231 -22.03 -36.06 -19.03
C VAL A 231 -22.31 -37.47 -18.50
N GLY A 232 -22.37 -37.67 -17.18
CA GLY A 232 -22.72 -38.96 -16.60
C GLY A 232 -24.13 -39.42 -16.98
N ALA A 233 -25.10 -38.50 -16.96
CA ALA A 233 -26.49 -38.75 -17.34
C ALA A 233 -26.61 -39.13 -18.83
N THR A 234 -25.92 -38.43 -19.73
CA THR A 234 -25.96 -38.77 -21.17
C THR A 234 -25.35 -40.14 -21.45
N ILE A 235 -24.21 -40.47 -20.83
CA ILE A 235 -23.61 -41.81 -20.93
C ILE A 235 -24.57 -42.87 -20.40
N GLY A 236 -25.20 -42.65 -19.24
CA GLY A 236 -26.18 -43.57 -18.66
C GLY A 236 -27.38 -43.82 -19.58
N VAL A 237 -27.93 -42.77 -20.20
CA VAL A 237 -29.02 -42.88 -21.18
C VAL A 237 -28.60 -43.71 -22.39
N ILE A 238 -27.39 -43.51 -22.91
CA ILE A 238 -26.87 -44.28 -24.06
C ILE A 238 -26.76 -45.76 -23.69
N VAL A 239 -26.16 -46.10 -22.54
CA VAL A 239 -25.97 -47.49 -22.11
C VAL A 239 -27.32 -48.19 -21.90
N THR A 240 -28.27 -47.53 -21.24
CA THR A 240 -29.61 -48.08 -21.01
C THR A 240 -30.37 -48.30 -22.33
N ALA A 241 -30.32 -47.35 -23.26
CA ALA A 241 -30.92 -47.50 -24.58
C ALA A 241 -30.33 -48.70 -25.36
N VAL A 242 -29.00 -48.87 -25.33
CA VAL A 242 -28.32 -50.01 -25.96
C VAL A 242 -28.77 -51.33 -25.34
N ALA A 243 -28.81 -51.43 -24.01
CA ALA A 243 -29.25 -52.64 -23.32
C ALA A 243 -30.71 -53.00 -23.68
N ILE A 244 -31.61 -52.02 -23.70
CA ILE A 244 -33.01 -52.22 -24.10
C ILE A 244 -33.10 -52.71 -25.55
N ALA A 245 -32.37 -52.07 -26.48
CA ALA A 245 -32.35 -52.46 -27.89
C ALA A 245 -31.81 -53.89 -28.08
N SER A 246 -30.76 -54.28 -27.34
CA SER A 246 -30.22 -55.64 -27.37
C SER A 246 -31.23 -56.66 -26.86
N HIS A 247 -31.91 -56.40 -25.75
CA HIS A 247 -32.96 -57.30 -25.23
C HIS A 247 -34.15 -57.41 -26.19
N ALA A 248 -34.59 -56.30 -26.79
CA ALA A 248 -35.65 -56.29 -27.78
C ALA A 248 -35.27 -57.09 -29.04
N PHE A 249 -34.03 -56.98 -29.51
CA PHE A 249 -33.52 -57.74 -30.65
C PHE A 249 -33.49 -59.25 -30.37
N VAL A 250 -32.97 -59.65 -29.19
CA VAL A 250 -32.97 -61.07 -28.78
C VAL A 250 -34.39 -61.61 -28.67
N ALA A 251 -35.33 -60.83 -28.11
CA ALA A 251 -36.73 -61.22 -28.03
C ALA A 251 -37.36 -61.39 -29.42
N LEU A 252 -37.08 -60.49 -30.37
CA LEU A 252 -37.55 -60.59 -31.76
C LEU A 252 -37.00 -61.84 -32.46
N VAL A 253 -35.72 -62.16 -32.29
CA VAL A 253 -35.10 -63.34 -32.89
C VAL A 253 -35.61 -64.63 -32.25
N ALA A 254 -35.78 -64.66 -30.92
CA ALA A 254 -36.27 -65.83 -30.20
C ALA A 254 -37.79 -66.07 -30.41
N ALA A 255 -38.56 -65.02 -30.66
CA ALA A 255 -39.99 -65.11 -30.93
C ALA A 255 -40.33 -65.34 -32.41
N ALA A 256 -39.35 -65.33 -33.32
CA ALA A 256 -39.56 -65.68 -34.73
C ALA A 256 -39.66 -67.22 -34.88
N PRO A 257 -40.85 -67.79 -35.15
CA PRO A 257 -40.90 -69.16 -35.62
C PRO A 257 -40.40 -69.17 -37.07
N ILE A 258 -39.76 -70.26 -37.49
CA ILE A 258 -39.57 -70.59 -38.90
C ILE A 258 -40.95 -70.46 -39.57
N CYS A 259 -41.15 -69.46 -40.44
CA CYS A 259 -42.35 -69.35 -41.26
C CYS A 259 -42.41 -70.57 -42.20
N PRO A 260 -43.46 -71.42 -42.16
CA PRO A 260 -43.89 -72.09 -43.37
C PRO A 260 -44.62 -71.07 -44.24
N VAL A 261 -44.32 -71.11 -45.53
CA VAL A 261 -44.99 -70.35 -46.60
C VAL A 261 -46.51 -70.44 -46.47
N CYS A 262 -47.19 -69.33 -46.22
CA CYS A 262 -48.61 -69.18 -46.53
C CYS A 262 -48.76 -68.33 -47.79
N LEU A 263 -48.77 -69.01 -48.93
CA LEU A 263 -49.24 -68.49 -50.22
C LEU A 263 -50.70 -68.02 -50.09
N PRO A 264 -51.06 -66.81 -50.54
CA PRO A 264 -52.46 -66.43 -50.66
C PRO A 264 -53.11 -67.24 -51.79
N SER A 265 -54.06 -68.08 -51.38
CA SER A 265 -54.96 -68.85 -52.24
C SER A 265 -55.80 -67.92 -53.13
N LYS A 266 -55.82 -68.24 -54.43
CA LYS A 266 -56.71 -67.70 -55.46
C LYS A 266 -58.15 -67.53 -54.94
N MET A 267 -58.69 -66.31 -55.06
CA MET A 267 -60.13 -66.10 -55.12
C MET A 267 -60.55 -66.04 -56.59
N GLU A 268 -61.19 -67.12 -57.02
CA GLU A 268 -61.82 -67.27 -58.31
C GLU A 268 -63.18 -66.55 -58.32
N LYS A 269 -63.32 -65.66 -59.29
CA LYS A 269 -64.54 -65.17 -59.98
C LYS A 269 -65.90 -65.72 -59.50
N LYS A 270 -66.86 -64.81 -59.26
CA LYS A 270 -68.29 -65.10 -59.50
C LYS A 270 -69.00 -63.88 -60.08
N ASN A 271 -69.83 -64.19 -61.09
CA ASN A 271 -70.51 -63.36 -62.08
C ASN A 271 -71.21 -62.10 -61.59
#